data_AF-A0A126P8K8-F1
#
_entry.id   AF-A0A126P8K8-F1
#
_cell.length_a   1.000
_cell.length_b   1.000
_cell.length_c   1.000
_cell.angle_alpha   90.00
_cell.angle_beta   90.00
_cell.angle_gamma   90.00
#
_symmetry.space_group_name_H-M   'P 1'
#
loop_
_entity.id
_entity.type
_entity.pdbx_description
1 polymer ?
#
loop_
_entity_poly.entity_id
_entity_poly.type
_entity_poly.pdbx_seq_one_letter_code
_entity_poly.pdbx_strand_id
1 'polypeptide(L)'
;MSQVGPLVEIHDASPATGPLGALFGFFAAEDPLRAAPAAARQAAVLAQLARVFGPGALNLLAYHELDWTQEPLTSAPGDAQAPHEVPLRGPTLLRQPHWAGALHWAGAETSLSEWGRLDGAVESGQWAAAQVLRQLAGAPV
;
A
#
# COMPACT_ATOMS: atom_id res chain seq x y z
N MET A 1 13.98 12.03 5.98
CA MET A 1 13.29 11.28 7.05
C MET A 1 13.30 12.09 8.32
N SER A 2 12.14 12.29 8.96
CA SER A 2 12.08 12.91 10.28
C SER A 2 12.67 11.93 11.30
N GLN A 3 13.62 12.38 12.11
CA GLN A 3 14.25 11.53 13.14
C GLN A 3 13.53 11.64 14.51
N VAL A 4 12.47 12.44 14.57
CA VAL A 4 11.73 12.73 15.81
C VAL A 4 10.23 12.83 15.49
N GLY A 5 9.44 11.92 16.07
CA GLY A 5 8.00 11.81 15.86
C GLY A 5 7.61 10.55 15.09
N PRO A 6 6.30 10.20 15.06
CA PRO A 6 5.84 8.94 14.51
C PRO A 6 5.96 8.82 12.99
N LEU A 7 5.83 9.93 12.25
CA LEU A 7 5.89 9.91 10.80
C LEU A 7 7.34 9.96 10.30
N VAL A 8 7.77 8.91 9.59
CA VAL A 8 9.12 8.83 9.00
C VAL A 8 9.22 9.60 7.69
N GLU A 9 8.09 9.72 6.99
CA GLU A 9 7.91 10.43 5.74
C GLU A 9 6.62 11.25 5.79
N ILE A 10 6.67 12.44 5.18
CA ILE A 10 5.54 13.35 5.07
C ILE A 10 5.54 13.92 3.65
N HIS A 11 4.39 13.86 3.00
CA HIS A 11 4.15 14.26 1.62
C HIS A 11 2.98 15.23 1.55
N ASP A 12 3.04 16.15 0.60
CA ASP A 12 1.89 16.96 0.24
C ASP A 12 0.89 16.09 -0.54
N ALA A 13 -0.34 16.00 -0.04
CA ALA A 13 -1.45 15.29 -0.67
C ALA A 13 -2.60 16.26 -1.03
N SER A 14 -2.30 17.56 -1.08
CA SER A 14 -3.28 18.58 -1.41
C SER A 14 -3.82 18.37 -2.83
N PRO A 15 -5.13 18.55 -3.05
CA PRO A 15 -5.70 18.55 -4.39
C PRO A 15 -4.99 19.58 -5.29
N ALA A 16 -4.86 19.26 -6.58
CA ALA A 16 -4.22 20.16 -7.54
C ALA A 16 -4.94 21.52 -7.68
N THR A 17 -6.22 21.60 -7.28
CA THR A 17 -7.02 22.82 -7.30
C THR A 17 -7.94 22.88 -6.09
N GLY A 18 -8.33 24.10 -5.70
CA GLY A 18 -9.24 24.34 -4.57
C GLY A 18 -8.51 24.81 -3.31
N PRO A 19 -9.26 25.16 -2.24
CA PRO A 19 -8.69 25.81 -1.06
C PRO A 19 -8.18 24.83 0.00
N LEU A 20 -8.37 23.52 -0.20
CA LEU A 20 -8.05 22.51 0.80
C LEU A 20 -6.58 22.10 0.67
N GLY A 21 -5.89 22.00 1.81
CA GLY A 21 -4.58 21.38 1.93
C GLY A 21 -4.68 20.03 2.63
N ALA A 22 -3.82 19.09 2.27
CA ALA A 22 -3.70 17.81 2.95
C ALA A 22 -2.25 17.37 3.07
N LEU A 23 -1.90 16.79 4.21
CA LEU A 23 -0.62 16.13 4.43
C LEU A 23 -0.87 14.64 4.61
N PHE A 24 0.00 13.84 4.03
CA PHE A 24 0.00 12.40 4.14
C PHE A 24 1.36 11.92 4.65
N GLY A 25 1.40 10.82 5.39
CA GLY A 25 2.66 10.27 5.88
C GLY A 25 2.51 8.83 6.34
N PHE A 26 3.66 8.18 6.54
CA PHE A 26 3.74 6.82 7.03
C PHE A 26 4.34 6.80 8.43
N PHE A 27 3.71 6.02 9.31
CA PHE A 27 4.33 5.65 10.59
C PHE A 27 5.58 4.81 10.33
N ALA A 28 6.54 4.85 11.25
CA ALA A 28 7.62 3.87 11.27
C ALA A 28 7.04 2.45 11.33
N ALA A 29 7.68 1.49 10.64
CA ALA A 29 7.21 0.10 10.60
C ALA A 29 7.10 -0.50 12.02
N GLU A 30 8.04 -0.14 12.90
CA GLU A 30 8.07 -0.54 14.31
C GLU A 30 7.85 0.68 15.22
N ASP A 31 6.68 1.33 15.09
CA ASP A 31 6.33 2.46 15.95
C ASP A 31 5.68 2.00 17.27
N PRO A 32 6.17 2.44 18.45
CA PRO A 32 5.59 2.06 19.74
C PRO A 32 4.15 2.55 19.93
N LEU A 33 3.70 3.57 19.19
CA LEU A 33 2.33 4.08 19.23
C LEU A 33 1.35 3.20 18.44
N ARG A 34 1.80 2.18 17.72
CA ARG A 34 0.91 1.31 16.96
C ARG A 34 -0.20 0.70 17.82
N ALA A 35 0.15 0.23 19.02
CA ALA A 35 -0.79 -0.34 19.98
C ALA A 35 -1.55 0.73 20.82
N ALA A 36 -1.23 2.02 20.66
CA ALA A 36 -1.87 3.08 21.41
C ALA A 36 -3.32 3.34 20.92
N PRO A 37 -4.16 4.04 21.69
CA PRO A 37 -5.44 4.53 21.18
C PRO A 37 -5.25 5.53 20.03
N ALA A 38 -6.19 5.56 19.08
CA ALA A 38 -6.15 6.47 17.91
C ALA A 38 -5.96 7.94 18.31
N ALA A 39 -6.61 8.38 19.39
CA ALA A 39 -6.46 9.75 19.90
C ALA A 39 -5.01 10.08 20.32
N ALA A 40 -4.27 9.11 20.88
CA ALA A 40 -2.88 9.30 21.27
C ALA A 40 -1.96 9.35 20.04
N ARG A 41 -2.21 8.49 19.03
CA ARG A 41 -1.50 8.55 17.74
C ARG A 41 -1.72 9.89 17.04
N GLN A 42 -2.98 10.32 16.92
CA GLN A 42 -3.33 11.61 16.34
C GLN A 42 -2.62 12.77 17.05
N ALA A 43 -2.64 12.80 18.39
CA ALA A 43 -1.96 13.85 19.15
C ALA A 43 -0.45 13.88 18.87
N ALA A 44 0.20 12.71 18.79
CA ALA A 44 1.63 12.61 18.49
C ALA A 44 1.96 13.09 17.06
N VAL A 45 1.12 12.72 16.07
CA VAL A 45 1.25 13.20 14.69
C VAL A 45 1.10 14.73 14.64
N LEU A 46 0.07 15.29 15.26
CA LEU A 46 -0.16 16.74 15.27
C LEU A 46 0.96 17.50 15.97
N ALA A 47 1.50 16.97 17.07
CA ALA A 47 2.67 17.55 17.74
C ALA A 47 3.91 17.56 16.85
N GLN A 48 4.13 16.51 16.05
CA GLN A 48 5.20 16.46 15.07
C GLN A 48 4.96 17.48 13.94
N LEU A 49 3.76 17.50 13.34
CA LEU A 49 3.43 18.42 12.25
C LEU A 49 3.52 19.88 12.70
N ALA A 50 3.08 20.20 13.92
CA ALA A 50 3.20 21.55 14.47
C ALA A 50 4.65 21.99 14.68
N ARG A 51 5.54 21.06 15.05
CA ARG A 51 6.99 21.33 15.15
C ARG A 51 7.61 21.59 13.79
N VAL A 52 7.19 20.88 12.75
CA VAL A 52 7.79 20.96 11.40
C VAL A 52 7.22 22.14 10.59
N PHE A 53 5.89 22.32 10.60
CA PHE A 53 5.17 23.27 9.75
C PHE A 53 4.56 24.45 10.51
N GLY A 54 4.68 24.47 11.84
CA GLY A 54 4.16 25.52 12.70
C GLY A 54 2.76 25.25 13.26
N PRO A 55 2.26 26.12 14.17
CA PRO A 55 1.07 25.87 14.97
C PRO A 55 -0.22 25.74 14.16
N GLY A 56 -0.24 26.20 12.90
CA GLY A 56 -1.37 26.02 11.99
C GLY A 56 -1.73 24.55 11.75
N ALA A 57 -0.77 23.63 11.87
CA ALA A 57 -1.02 22.19 11.74
C ALA A 57 -1.93 21.61 12.84
N LEU A 58 -2.12 22.34 13.95
CA LEU A 58 -3.05 21.94 15.01
C LEU A 58 -4.52 22.22 14.65
N ASN A 59 -4.77 23.05 13.63
CA ASN A 59 -6.12 23.40 13.17
C ASN A 59 -6.52 22.52 11.98
N LEU A 60 -6.76 21.23 12.23
CA LEU A 60 -7.16 20.27 11.21
C LEU A 60 -8.67 20.29 10.95
N LEU A 61 -9.06 19.95 9.72
CA LEU A 61 -10.47 19.70 9.37
C LEU A 61 -10.85 18.24 9.62
N ALA A 62 -9.92 17.32 9.35
CA ALA A 62 -10.10 15.89 9.55
C ALA A 62 -8.75 15.20 9.77
N TYR A 63 -8.78 14.05 10.45
CA TYR A 63 -7.64 13.14 10.61
C TYR A 63 -8.12 11.72 10.30
N HIS A 64 -7.36 11.03 9.47
CA HIS A 64 -7.63 9.65 9.10
C HIS A 64 -6.33 8.86 9.13
N GLU A 65 -6.41 7.63 9.62
CA GLU A 65 -5.32 6.68 9.65
C GLU A 65 -5.86 5.28 9.37
N LEU A 66 -5.03 4.42 8.78
CA LEU A 66 -5.33 3.03 8.52
C LEU A 66 -4.10 2.18 8.81
N ASP A 67 -4.26 1.18 9.70
CA ASP A 67 -3.26 0.13 9.88
C ASP A 67 -3.56 -1.00 8.90
N TRP A 68 -2.82 -1.03 7.79
CA TRP A 68 -3.00 -2.00 6.72
C TRP A 68 -2.83 -3.45 7.19
N THR A 69 -2.03 -3.72 8.22
CA THR A 69 -1.83 -5.12 8.66
C THR A 69 -3.03 -5.66 9.44
N GLN A 70 -4.02 -4.82 9.74
CA GLN A 70 -5.29 -5.23 10.35
C GLN A 70 -6.40 -5.31 9.30
N GLU A 71 -6.12 -5.02 8.02
CA GLU A 71 -7.10 -5.10 6.94
C GLU A 71 -7.16 -6.56 6.43
N PRO A 72 -8.27 -7.28 6.66
CA PRO A 72 -8.34 -8.73 6.49
C PRO A 72 -8.25 -9.21 5.04
N LEU A 73 -8.44 -8.33 4.05
CA LEU A 73 -8.38 -8.68 2.63
C LEU A 73 -7.06 -8.26 1.96
N THR A 74 -6.20 -7.55 2.68
CA THR A 74 -4.91 -7.04 2.21
C THR A 74 -3.74 -7.71 2.93
N SER A 75 -3.93 -8.10 4.20
CA SER A 75 -2.85 -8.63 5.02
C SER A 75 -3.22 -9.91 5.77
N ALA A 76 -2.23 -10.79 5.90
CA ALA A 76 -2.27 -11.97 6.75
C ALA A 76 -1.71 -11.66 8.14
N PRO A 77 -1.99 -12.49 9.18
CA PRO A 77 -1.47 -12.27 10.52
C PRO A 77 0.06 -12.13 10.62
N GLY A 78 0.80 -12.73 9.67
CA GLY A 78 2.27 -12.62 9.59
C GLY A 78 2.77 -11.23 9.18
N ASP A 79 1.96 -10.45 8.46
CA ASP A 79 2.34 -9.13 7.92
C ASP A 79 2.37 -8.03 9.01
N ALA A 80 1.95 -8.36 10.24
CA ALA A 80 2.11 -7.48 11.38
C ALA A 80 3.59 -7.20 11.71
N GLN A 81 4.49 -8.11 11.33
CA GLN A 81 5.93 -7.93 11.47
C GLN A 81 6.52 -7.46 10.15
N ALA A 82 7.43 -6.48 10.19
CA ALA A 82 8.11 -6.03 8.99
C ALA A 82 8.92 -7.20 8.37
N PRO A 83 8.83 -7.41 7.05
CA PRO A 83 9.60 -8.47 6.41
C PRO A 83 11.09 -8.12 6.44
N HIS A 84 11.94 -9.14 6.62
CA HIS A 84 13.40 -8.96 6.56
C HIS A 84 13.90 -8.50 5.19
N GLU A 85 13.20 -8.90 4.13
CA GLU A 85 13.47 -8.49 2.76
C GLU A 85 12.16 -8.37 1.98
N VAL A 86 12.15 -7.42 1.04
CA VAL A 86 11.04 -7.21 0.13
C VAL A 86 11.44 -7.84 -1.22
N PRO A 87 10.81 -8.95 -1.65
CA PRO A 87 11.26 -9.66 -2.83
C PRO A 87 11.05 -8.80 -4.09
N LEU A 88 12.13 -8.51 -4.81
CA LEU A 88 12.07 -7.66 -6.01
C LEU A 88 11.34 -8.33 -7.20
N ARG A 89 10.99 -9.61 -7.09
CA ARG A 89 10.20 -10.37 -8.06
C ARG A 89 9.39 -11.45 -7.36
N GLY A 90 8.11 -11.55 -7.70
CA GLY A 90 7.28 -12.67 -7.28
C GLY A 90 7.74 -14.02 -7.87
N PRO A 91 7.34 -15.15 -7.26
CA PRO A 91 7.69 -16.49 -7.72
C PRO A 91 7.27 -16.74 -9.17
N THR A 92 8.15 -17.35 -9.97
CA THR A 92 7.83 -17.73 -11.36
C THR A 92 6.61 -18.65 -11.46
N LEU A 93 6.33 -19.43 -10.41
CA LEU A 93 5.15 -20.29 -10.33
C LEU A 93 3.84 -19.51 -10.47
N LEU A 94 3.77 -18.28 -9.96
CA LEU A 94 2.58 -17.43 -10.07
C LEU A 94 2.41 -16.82 -11.47
N ARG A 95 3.35 -17.06 -12.39
CA ARG A 95 3.29 -16.60 -13.78
C ARG A 95 2.99 -17.72 -14.77
N GLN A 96 2.53 -18.87 -14.29
CA GLN A 96 2.15 -19.99 -15.13
C GLN A 96 0.67 -20.32 -14.87
N PRO A 97 -0.07 -20.74 -15.90
CA PRO A 97 -1.41 -21.29 -15.70
C PRO A 97 -1.35 -22.57 -14.87
N HIS A 98 -2.27 -22.72 -13.92
CA HIS A 98 -2.45 -23.88 -13.05
C HIS A 98 -3.77 -24.60 -13.37
N TRP A 99 -4.01 -25.74 -12.73
CA TRP A 99 -5.24 -26.53 -12.91
C TRP A 99 -5.50 -26.84 -14.39
N ALA A 100 -4.59 -27.56 -15.05
CA ALA A 100 -4.69 -27.87 -16.48
C ALA A 100 -4.95 -26.62 -17.38
N GLY A 101 -4.44 -25.46 -16.97
CA GLY A 101 -4.61 -24.19 -17.66
C GLY A 101 -5.89 -23.43 -17.32
N ALA A 102 -6.75 -23.91 -16.43
CA ALA A 102 -7.99 -23.22 -16.06
C ALA A 102 -7.77 -22.06 -15.06
N LEU A 103 -6.70 -22.11 -14.27
CA LEU A 103 -6.39 -21.10 -13.26
C LEU A 103 -5.26 -20.19 -13.75
N HIS A 104 -5.56 -18.90 -13.90
CA HIS A 104 -4.57 -17.87 -14.23
C HIS A 104 -4.46 -16.90 -13.06
N TRP A 105 -3.24 -16.49 -12.73
CA TRP A 105 -2.98 -15.55 -11.64
C TRP A 105 -2.84 -14.13 -12.15
N ALA A 106 -3.38 -13.20 -11.37
CA ALA A 106 -3.13 -11.77 -11.50
C ALA A 106 -2.74 -11.18 -10.14
N GLY A 107 -2.43 -9.89 -10.10
CA GLY A 107 -1.97 -9.17 -8.92
C GLY A 107 -0.61 -8.51 -9.15
N ALA A 108 -0.35 -7.40 -8.45
CA ALA A 108 0.87 -6.61 -8.62
C ALA A 108 2.15 -7.44 -8.45
N GLU A 109 2.09 -8.47 -7.60
CA GLU A 109 3.18 -9.37 -7.28
C GLU A 109 3.58 -10.27 -8.46
N THR A 110 2.68 -10.47 -9.42
CA THR A 110 2.92 -11.28 -10.61
C THR A 110 3.55 -10.49 -11.76
N SER A 111 3.55 -9.16 -11.68
CA SER A 111 4.17 -8.25 -12.64
C SER A 111 5.66 -8.57 -12.86
N LEU A 112 6.15 -8.32 -14.08
CA LEU A 112 7.57 -8.48 -14.45
C LEU A 112 8.36 -7.19 -14.30
N SER A 113 7.68 -6.04 -14.40
CA SER A 113 8.27 -4.70 -14.50
C SER A 113 8.00 -3.86 -13.26
N GLU A 114 6.75 -3.83 -12.79
CA GLU A 114 6.23 -2.90 -11.79
C GLU A 114 5.71 -3.62 -10.53
N TRP A 115 6.51 -4.57 -10.02
CA TRP A 115 6.17 -5.39 -8.86
C TRP A 115 5.75 -4.56 -7.63
N GLY A 116 4.65 -4.97 -6.99
CA GLY A 116 4.13 -4.33 -5.77
C GLY A 116 3.54 -2.93 -5.99
N ARG A 117 3.35 -2.50 -7.24
CA ARG A 117 2.79 -1.19 -7.60
C ARG A 117 1.44 -1.33 -8.30
N LEU A 118 0.69 -0.23 -8.35
CA LEU A 118 -0.58 -0.15 -9.08
C LEU A 118 -0.40 -0.46 -10.57
N ASP A 119 0.65 0.07 -11.21
CA ASP A 119 0.98 -0.24 -12.60
C ASP A 119 1.19 -1.75 -12.82
N GLY A 120 1.85 -2.42 -11.87
CA GLY A 120 2.02 -3.87 -11.91
C GLY A 120 0.70 -4.63 -11.79
N ALA A 121 -0.24 -4.15 -10.98
CA ALA A 121 -1.58 -4.75 -10.89
C ALA A 121 -2.32 -4.65 -12.23
N VAL A 122 -2.23 -3.50 -12.90
CA VAL A 122 -2.84 -3.28 -14.22
C VAL A 122 -2.17 -4.16 -15.29
N GLU A 123 -0.83 -4.13 -15.37
CA GLU A 123 -0.05 -4.94 -16.31
C GLU A 123 -0.39 -6.44 -16.16
N SER A 124 -0.37 -6.92 -14.92
CA SER A 124 -0.70 -8.30 -14.57
C SER A 124 -2.11 -8.69 -14.99
N GLY A 125 -3.12 -7.85 -14.69
CA GLY A 125 -4.51 -8.12 -15.04
C GLY A 125 -4.73 -8.22 -16.55
N GLN A 126 -4.12 -7.32 -17.32
CA GLN A 126 -4.18 -7.36 -18.78
C GLN A 126 -3.52 -8.63 -19.33
N TRP A 127 -2.38 -9.02 -18.78
CA TRP A 127 -1.65 -10.22 -19.18
C TRP A 127 -2.44 -11.50 -18.86
N ALA A 128 -3.03 -11.61 -17.67
CA ALA A 128 -3.90 -12.73 -17.29
C ALA A 128 -5.11 -12.85 -18.22
N ALA A 129 -5.80 -11.73 -18.50
CA ALA A 129 -6.94 -11.71 -19.42
C ALA A 129 -6.55 -12.17 -20.84
N ALA A 130 -5.40 -11.73 -21.36
CA ALA A 130 -4.91 -12.15 -22.67
C ALA A 130 -4.61 -13.66 -22.74
N GLN A 131 -4.11 -14.26 -21.67
CA GLN A 131 -3.90 -15.71 -21.59
C GLN A 131 -5.21 -16.48 -21.67
N VAL A 132 -6.21 -16.07 -20.90
CA VAL A 132 -7.56 -16.67 -20.93
C VAL A 132 -8.18 -16.56 -22.32
N LEU A 133 -8.13 -15.38 -22.94
CA LEU A 133 -8.68 -15.18 -24.29
C LEU A 133 -8.01 -16.08 -25.34
N ARG A 134 -6.68 -16.25 -25.30
CA ARG A 134 -5.97 -17.18 -26.20
C ARG A 134 -6.39 -18.63 -26.00
N GLN A 135 -6.59 -19.06 -24.76
CA GLN A 135 -7.04 -20.42 -24.45
C GLN A 135 -8.45 -20.67 -24.96
N LEU A 136 -9.37 -19.72 -24.78
CA LEU A 136 -10.74 -19.81 -25.29
C LEU A 136 -10.78 -19.82 -26.82
N ALA A 137 -9.90 -19.06 -27.49
CA ALA A 137 -9.82 -19.06 -28.95
C ALA A 137 -9.20 -20.34 -29.54
N GLY A 138 -8.39 -21.07 -28.76
CA GLY A 138 -7.73 -22.31 -29.18
C GLY A 138 -8.43 -23.60 -28.76
N ALA A 139 -9.50 -23.51 -27.96
CA ALA A 139 -10.26 -24.67 -27.54
C ALA A 139 -11.17 -25.16 -28.69
N PRO A 140 -11.16 -26.46 -29.05
CA PRO A 140 -12.16 -27.00 -29.96
C PRO A 140 -13.54 -26.88 -29.29
N VAL A 141 -14.54 -26.42 -30.07
CA VAL A 141 -15.96 -26.35 -29.67
C VAL A 141 -16.50 -27.75 -29.36
#